data_AF-A0A953LPY4-F1
#
_entry.id   AF-A0A953LPY4-F1
#
_cell.length_a   1.000
_cell.length_b   1.000
_cell.length_c   1.000
_cell.angle_alpha   90.00
_cell.angle_beta   90.00
_cell.angle_gamma   90.00
#
_symmetry.space_group_name_H-M   'P 1'
#
loop_
_entity.id
_entity.type
_entity.pdbx_description
1 polymer ?
#
loop_
_entity_poly.entity_id
_entity_poly.type
_entity_poly.pdbx_seq_one_letter_code
_entity_poly.pdbx_strand_id
1 'polypeptide(L)'
;GEAARLVLEAWPEQVSGPIALEIQHVLEGAQQQVLTVGAALALFFASSGVESVRIGLNRAYSVVDTRSMWLLRLESIGYVILGLVSVLALSFLVLLAPLIIRAVKKYVPTKLPTQLPTYVPNYLSTLLAELPDFDDTMITVYRFTLAAALIIVPLIVVHKWLPAGQRRFREIMPGILATLVMWLIAGVVFGRYLADFAFTYSVYYAGLASPMIALAFLYFTASIFIYGGELNATIIKSREAKKPEIQATA
;
A
#
# COMPACT_ATOMS: atom_id res chain seq x y z
N GLY A 1 20.01 20.76 -15.20
CA GLY A 1 19.72 20.08 -16.48
C GLY A 1 20.03 21.02 -17.62
N GLU A 2 20.43 20.49 -18.78
CA GLU A 2 20.89 21.24 -19.96
C GLU A 2 19.91 22.35 -20.42
N ALA A 3 18.60 22.10 -20.30
CA ALA A 3 17.55 23.08 -20.58
C ALA A 3 17.57 24.30 -19.64
N ALA A 4 17.94 24.13 -18.37
CA ALA A 4 18.04 25.25 -17.42
C ALA A 4 19.23 26.16 -17.73
N ARG A 5 20.33 25.60 -18.26
CA ARG A 5 21.50 26.37 -18.68
C ARG A 5 21.20 27.26 -19.90
N LEU A 6 20.52 26.71 -20.91
CA LEU A 6 20.15 27.45 -22.12
C LEU A 6 19.20 28.62 -21.84
N VAL A 7 18.29 28.48 -20.86
CA VAL A 7 17.38 29.56 -20.45
C VAL A 7 18.12 30.64 -19.64
N LEU A 8 19.07 30.25 -18.79
CA LEU A 8 19.87 31.19 -17.99
C LEU A 8 20.88 31.98 -18.83
N GLU A 9 21.39 31.40 -19.93
CA GLU A 9 22.26 32.07 -20.91
C GLU A 9 21.54 33.15 -21.72
N ALA A 10 20.22 33.04 -21.89
CA ALA A 10 19.41 33.99 -22.63
C ALA A 10 18.96 35.22 -21.80
N TRP A 11 19.22 35.23 -20.48
CA TRP A 11 18.81 36.29 -19.57
C TRP A 11 19.96 37.23 -19.18
N PRO A 12 19.67 38.54 -18.95
CA PRO A 12 20.66 39.48 -18.45
C PRO A 12 21.29 39.02 -17.13
N GLU A 13 22.60 39.18 -16.97
CA GLU A 13 23.35 38.73 -15.77
C GLU A 13 22.78 39.26 -14.44
N GLN A 14 22.13 40.44 -14.47
CA GLN A 14 21.51 41.04 -13.29
C GLN A 14 20.29 40.25 -12.79
N VAL A 15 19.66 39.43 -13.63
CA VAL A 15 18.49 38.61 -13.30
C VAL A 15 18.90 37.14 -13.07
N SER A 16 19.87 36.64 -13.83
CA SER A 16 20.31 35.24 -13.72
C SER A 16 21.20 34.97 -12.51
N GLY A 17 21.99 35.94 -12.04
CA GLY A 17 22.88 35.80 -10.88
C GLY A 17 22.16 35.41 -9.58
N PRO A 18 21.15 36.17 -9.12
CA PRO A 18 20.40 35.85 -7.89
C PRO A 18 19.65 34.51 -7.99
N ILE A 19 19.08 34.20 -9.15
CA ILE A 19 18.32 32.96 -9.38
C ILE A 19 19.26 31.74 -9.45
N ALA A 20 20.44 31.88 -10.06
CA ALA A 20 21.45 30.83 -10.09
C ALA A 20 22.00 30.52 -8.69
N LEU A 21 22.19 31.55 -7.85
CA LEU A 21 22.57 31.40 -6.44
C LEU A 21 21.48 30.71 -5.62
N GLU A 22 20.21 30.99 -5.89
CA GLU A 22 19.08 30.31 -5.23
C GLU A 22 18.98 28.85 -5.68
N ILE A 23 19.17 28.58 -6.97
CA ILE A 23 19.20 27.21 -7.52
C ILE A 23 20.39 26.43 -6.95
N GLN A 24 21.58 27.05 -6.84
CA GLN A 24 22.73 26.43 -6.17
C GLN A 24 22.46 26.23 -4.68
N HIS A 25 21.86 27.18 -3.96
CA HIS A 25 21.45 26.99 -2.57
C HIS A 25 20.39 25.91 -2.37
N VAL A 26 19.49 25.68 -3.32
CA VAL A 26 18.48 24.62 -3.24
C VAL A 26 19.06 23.25 -3.64
N LEU A 27 20.00 23.23 -4.59
CA LEU A 27 20.67 21.99 -5.03
C LEU A 27 21.77 21.54 -4.06
N GLU A 28 22.49 22.48 -3.43
CA GLU A 28 23.54 22.23 -2.44
C GLU A 28 22.99 22.21 -1.01
N GLY A 29 21.93 22.98 -0.75
CA GLY A 29 21.31 23.17 0.56
C GLY A 29 19.97 22.46 0.74
N ALA A 30 19.72 21.36 0.02
CA ALA A 30 18.73 20.38 0.45
C ALA A 30 19.21 19.77 1.77
N GLN A 31 18.99 20.48 2.88
CA GLN A 31 19.48 20.11 4.20
C GLN A 31 18.96 18.71 4.53
N GLN A 32 19.87 17.74 4.58
CA GLN A 32 19.62 16.35 4.97
C GLN A 32 18.82 16.25 6.29
N GLN A 33 18.93 17.27 7.14
CA GLN A 33 18.15 17.44 8.38
C GLN A 33 16.64 17.61 8.13
N VAL A 34 16.21 18.40 7.14
CA VAL A 34 14.79 18.62 6.83
C VAL A 34 14.14 17.33 6.34
N LEU A 35 14.85 16.54 5.52
CA LEU A 35 14.37 15.25 5.05
C LEU A 35 14.20 14.26 6.20
N THR A 36 15.18 14.21 7.11
CA THR A 36 15.16 13.30 8.27
C THR A 36 14.03 13.66 9.23
N VAL A 37 13.85 14.95 9.53
CA VAL A 37 12.75 15.43 10.39
C VAL A 37 11.39 15.18 9.74
N GLY A 38 11.25 15.45 8.44
CA GLY A 38 10.02 15.19 7.69
C GLY A 38 9.63 13.71 7.68
N ALA A 39 10.61 12.81 7.45
CA ALA A 39 10.38 11.37 7.48
C ALA A 39 9.96 10.89 8.88
N ALA A 40 10.61 11.38 9.94
CA ALA A 40 10.26 11.06 11.32
C ALA A 40 8.83 11.51 11.66
N LEU A 41 8.45 12.73 11.27
CA LEU A 41 7.10 13.26 11.46
C LEU A 41 6.06 12.46 10.67
N ALA A 42 6.33 12.13 9.41
CA ALA A 42 5.44 11.31 8.59
C ALA A 42 5.18 9.95 9.23
N LEU A 43 6.24 9.30 9.73
CA LEU A 43 6.13 8.02 10.44
C LEU A 43 5.33 8.16 11.73
N PHE A 44 5.54 9.24 12.49
CA PHE A 44 4.79 9.52 13.72
C PHE A 44 3.29 9.69 13.44
N PHE A 45 2.92 10.49 12.45
CA PHE A 45 1.51 10.72 12.09
C PHE A 45 0.86 9.45 11.52
N ALA A 46 1.56 8.71 10.64
CA ALA A 46 1.08 7.44 10.14
C ALA A 46 0.84 6.43 11.28
N SER A 47 1.77 6.34 12.24
CA SER A 47 1.62 5.45 13.40
C SER A 47 0.44 5.83 14.29
N SER A 48 0.13 7.13 14.38
CA SER A 48 -1.01 7.63 15.17
C SER A 48 -2.35 7.29 14.50
N GLY A 49 -2.38 7.25 13.16
CA GLY A 49 -3.52 6.72 12.41
C GLY A 49 -3.78 5.24 12.72
N VAL A 50 -2.73 4.42 12.74
CA VAL A 50 -2.83 2.99 13.12
C VAL A 50 -3.34 2.83 14.56
N GLU A 51 -2.87 3.66 15.50
CA GLU A 51 -3.36 3.64 16.88
C GLU A 51 -4.85 3.98 16.98
N SER A 52 -5.32 4.96 16.20
CA SER A 52 -6.74 5.33 16.15
C SER A 52 -7.60 4.15 15.67
N VAL A 53 -7.11 3.41 14.67
CA VAL A 53 -7.77 2.19 14.19
C VAL A 53 -7.73 1.08 15.24
N ARG A 54 -6.62 0.90 15.97
CA ARG A 54 -6.52 -0.06 17.08
C ARG A 54 -7.58 0.19 18.14
N ILE A 55 -7.72 1.46 18.58
CA ILE A 55 -8.73 1.85 19.56
C ILE A 55 -10.15 1.55 19.03
N GLY A 56 -10.42 1.88 17.76
CA GLY A 56 -11.68 1.58 17.10
C GLY A 56 -12.01 0.08 17.08
N LEU A 57 -11.05 -0.76 16.69
CA LEU A 57 -11.23 -2.22 16.71
C LEU A 57 -11.39 -2.76 18.13
N ASN A 58 -10.58 -2.32 19.09
CA ASN A 58 -10.70 -2.73 20.49
C ASN A 58 -12.10 -2.43 21.02
N ARG A 59 -12.67 -1.26 20.68
CA ARG A 59 -14.04 -0.91 21.01
C ARG A 59 -15.06 -1.82 20.33
N ALA A 60 -14.89 -2.11 19.04
CA ALA A 60 -15.76 -3.02 18.30
C ALA A 60 -15.81 -4.43 18.93
N TYR A 61 -14.66 -4.94 19.35
CA TYR A 61 -14.55 -6.20 20.08
C TYR A 61 -14.91 -6.09 21.56
N SER A 62 -15.13 -4.88 22.09
CA SER A 62 -15.38 -4.62 23.51
C SER A 62 -14.26 -5.16 24.42
N VAL A 63 -13.00 -4.99 24.01
CA VAL A 63 -11.80 -5.43 24.74
C VAL A 63 -10.95 -4.21 25.13
N VAL A 64 -10.37 -4.25 26.34
CA VAL A 64 -9.41 -3.24 26.81
C VAL A 64 -7.98 -3.74 26.56
N ASP A 65 -7.13 -2.88 26.00
CA ASP A 65 -5.71 -3.19 25.77
C ASP A 65 -4.90 -2.85 27.02
N THR A 66 -4.23 -3.84 27.61
CA THR A 66 -3.38 -3.68 28.81
C THR A 66 -1.89 -3.60 28.49
N ARG A 67 -1.52 -3.70 27.20
CA ARG A 67 -0.12 -3.60 26.76
C ARG A 67 0.42 -2.20 27.00
N SER A 68 1.72 -2.09 27.24
CA SER A 68 2.35 -0.79 27.49
C SER A 68 2.30 0.12 26.26
N MET A 69 2.10 1.42 26.47
CA MET A 69 1.92 2.42 25.41
C MET A 69 3.12 2.48 24.43
N TRP A 70 4.34 2.23 24.92
CA TRP A 70 5.54 2.21 24.08
C TRP A 70 5.60 0.99 23.15
N LEU A 71 5.19 -0.20 23.63
CA LEU A 71 5.09 -1.39 22.79
C LEU A 71 4.03 -1.21 21.70
N LEU A 72 2.88 -0.67 22.08
CA LEU A 72 1.79 -0.33 21.14
C LEU A 72 2.27 0.65 20.06
N ARG A 73 3.07 1.66 20.44
CA ARG A 73 3.65 2.62 19.48
C ARG A 73 4.62 1.95 18.51
N LEU A 74 5.52 1.09 18.99
CA LEU A 74 6.45 0.34 18.14
C LEU A 74 5.70 -0.61 17.18
N GLU A 75 4.66 -1.29 17.67
CA GLU A 75 3.81 -2.15 16.86
C GLU A 75 3.09 -1.35 15.76
N SER A 76 2.58 -0.16 16.08
CA SER A 76 1.95 0.75 15.11
C SER A 76 2.93 1.20 14.02
N ILE A 77 4.18 1.52 14.38
CA ILE A 77 5.25 1.79 13.40
C ILE A 77 5.51 0.55 12.51
N GLY A 78 5.54 -0.65 13.10
CA GLY A 78 5.67 -1.90 12.37
C GLY A 78 4.58 -2.11 11.32
N TYR A 79 3.30 -1.83 11.64
CA TYR A 79 2.22 -1.89 10.67
C TYR A 79 2.31 -0.83 9.58
N VAL A 80 2.81 0.37 9.89
CA VAL A 80 3.08 1.39 8.85
C VAL A 80 4.12 0.87 7.86
N ILE A 81 5.21 0.27 8.34
CA ILE A 81 6.26 -0.32 7.49
C ILE A 81 5.69 -1.49 6.68
N LEU A 82 4.90 -2.37 7.28
CA LEU A 82 4.23 -3.45 6.58
C LEU A 82 3.34 -2.92 5.44
N GLY A 83 2.54 -1.88 5.71
CA GLY A 83 1.71 -1.21 4.72
C GLY A 83 2.54 -0.59 3.60
N LEU A 84 3.62 0.12 3.94
CA LEU A 84 4.55 0.71 2.97
C LEU A 84 5.16 -0.36 2.05
N VAL A 85 5.72 -1.44 2.63
CA VAL A 85 6.30 -2.54 1.87
C VAL A 85 5.25 -3.19 0.97
N SER A 86 4.03 -3.39 1.46
CA SER A 86 2.93 -3.99 0.68
C SER A 86 2.53 -3.12 -0.51
N VAL A 87 2.39 -1.80 -0.30
CA VAL A 87 2.04 -0.85 -1.37
C VAL A 87 3.18 -0.74 -2.40
N LEU A 88 4.43 -0.70 -1.96
CA LEU A 88 5.59 -0.67 -2.86
C LEU A 88 5.71 -1.96 -3.68
N ALA A 89 5.57 -3.12 -3.02
CA ALA A 89 5.59 -4.41 -3.69
C ALA A 89 4.43 -4.53 -4.71
N LEU A 90 3.23 -4.06 -4.34
CA LEU A 90 2.08 -4.07 -5.24
C LEU A 90 2.28 -3.11 -6.42
N SER A 91 2.82 -1.92 -6.20
CA SER A 91 3.17 -0.97 -7.26
C SER A 91 4.19 -1.56 -8.23
N PHE A 92 5.26 -2.16 -7.71
CA PHE A 92 6.25 -2.86 -8.54
C PHE A 92 5.61 -4.01 -9.33
N LEU A 93 4.82 -4.85 -8.66
CA LEU A 93 4.24 -6.03 -9.26
C LEU A 93 3.18 -5.70 -10.32
N VAL A 94 2.34 -4.70 -10.08
CA VAL A 94 1.23 -4.36 -10.99
C VAL A 94 1.69 -3.44 -12.11
N LEU A 95 2.54 -2.44 -11.82
CA LEU A 95 2.94 -1.43 -12.79
C LEU A 95 4.27 -1.77 -13.47
N LEU A 96 5.31 -2.10 -12.69
CA LEU A 96 6.66 -2.22 -13.22
C LEU A 96 6.95 -3.59 -13.84
N ALA A 97 6.46 -4.68 -13.24
CA ALA A 97 6.65 -6.03 -13.76
C ALA A 97 6.19 -6.21 -15.22
N PRO A 98 4.98 -5.78 -15.66
CA PRO A 98 4.61 -5.88 -17.08
C PRO A 98 5.52 -5.08 -18.00
N LEU A 99 6.01 -3.92 -17.57
CA LEU A 99 6.93 -3.10 -18.36
C LEU A 99 8.28 -3.80 -18.53
N ILE A 100 8.81 -4.39 -17.46
CA ILE A 100 10.06 -5.17 -17.49
C ILE A 100 9.89 -6.38 -18.40
N ILE A 101 8.81 -7.17 -18.26
CA ILE A 101 8.58 -8.36 -19.10
C ILE A 101 8.53 -7.97 -20.59
N ARG A 102 7.83 -6.87 -20.92
CA ARG A 102 7.76 -6.36 -22.30
C ARG A 102 9.13 -5.93 -22.81
N ALA A 103 9.91 -5.24 -21.98
CA ALA A 103 11.27 -4.82 -22.34
C ALA A 103 12.18 -6.04 -22.57
N VAL A 104 12.18 -7.01 -21.64
CA VAL A 104 12.97 -8.23 -21.74
C VAL A 104 12.64 -9.00 -23.02
N LYS A 105 11.37 -9.25 -23.33
CA LYS A 105 10.96 -9.95 -24.57
C LYS A 105 11.37 -9.22 -25.85
N LYS A 106 11.49 -7.90 -25.80
CA LYS A 106 11.94 -7.10 -26.95
C LYS A 106 13.44 -7.30 -27.24
N TYR A 107 14.25 -7.45 -26.20
CA TYR A 107 15.71 -7.56 -26.32
C TYR A 107 16.22 -9.01 -26.26
N VAL A 108 15.44 -9.93 -25.67
CA VAL A 108 15.74 -11.36 -25.57
C VAL A 108 14.82 -12.10 -26.54
N PRO A 109 15.31 -12.57 -27.70
CA PRO A 109 14.50 -13.32 -28.64
C PRO A 109 14.00 -14.61 -27.99
N THR A 110 12.68 -14.70 -27.83
CA THR A 110 11.97 -15.74 -27.07
C THR A 110 11.95 -17.11 -27.75
N LYS A 111 12.49 -17.19 -28.97
CA LYS A 111 12.74 -18.44 -29.68
C LYS A 111 14.20 -18.44 -30.08
N LEU A 112 15.01 -19.27 -29.43
CA LEU A 112 16.26 -19.72 -30.06
C LEU A 112 15.86 -20.27 -31.44
N PRO A 113 16.51 -19.85 -32.54
CA PRO A 113 16.24 -20.46 -33.83
C PRO A 113 16.41 -21.97 -33.66
N THR A 114 15.41 -22.74 -34.08
CA THR A 114 15.40 -24.22 -34.04
C THR A 114 16.54 -24.84 -34.84
N GLN A 115 17.34 -24.01 -35.53
CA GLN A 115 18.62 -24.35 -36.12
C GLN A 115 19.66 -23.40 -35.53
N LEU A 116 20.28 -23.80 -34.42
CA LEU A 116 21.44 -23.10 -33.88
C LEU A 116 22.66 -23.39 -34.77
N PRO A 117 23.48 -22.39 -35.16
CA PRO A 117 24.80 -22.64 -35.73
C PRO A 117 25.64 -23.45 -34.73
N THR A 118 26.40 -24.42 -35.22
CA THR A 118 27.25 -25.43 -34.54
C THR A 118 28.27 -24.90 -33.49
N TYR A 119 28.27 -23.60 -33.17
CA TYR A 119 29.27 -22.93 -32.34
C TYR A 119 28.76 -22.44 -30.96
N VAL A 120 27.50 -22.69 -30.58
CA VAL A 120 27.01 -22.36 -29.23
C VAL A 120 27.35 -23.51 -28.28
N PRO A 121 28.10 -23.30 -27.19
CA PRO A 121 28.37 -24.35 -26.20
C PRO A 121 27.07 -24.86 -25.56
N ASN A 122 26.82 -26.16 -25.68
CA ASN A 122 25.58 -26.85 -25.30
C ASN A 122 25.09 -26.59 -23.86
N TYR A 123 25.94 -26.12 -22.95
CA TYR A 123 25.62 -25.90 -21.54
C TYR A 123 24.60 -24.77 -21.31
N LEU A 124 24.67 -23.70 -22.12
CA LEU A 124 23.78 -22.54 -21.96
C LEU A 124 22.38 -22.83 -22.52
N SER A 125 22.29 -23.59 -23.61
CA SER A 125 21.02 -24.03 -24.19
C SER A 125 20.29 -25.04 -23.30
N THR A 126 21.01 -25.92 -22.60
CA THR A 126 20.37 -26.85 -21.64
C THR A 126 19.86 -26.15 -20.40
N LEU A 127 20.61 -25.20 -19.83
CA LEU A 127 20.15 -24.42 -18.67
C LEU A 127 18.94 -23.54 -19.00
N LEU A 128 18.90 -22.93 -20.18
CA LEU A 128 17.79 -22.08 -20.62
C LEU A 128 16.56 -22.90 -21.06
N ALA A 129 16.74 -24.13 -21.53
CA ALA A 129 15.64 -25.05 -21.87
C ALA A 129 14.97 -25.68 -20.64
N GLU A 130 15.65 -25.73 -19.49
CA GLU A 130 15.08 -26.18 -18.21
C GLU A 130 14.25 -25.12 -17.50
N LEU A 131 14.32 -23.85 -17.95
CA LEU A 131 13.44 -22.82 -17.41
C LEU A 131 12.00 -23.15 -17.83
N PRO A 132 11.04 -23.13 -16.88
CA PRO A 132 9.64 -23.32 -17.22
C PRO A 132 9.23 -22.31 -18.29
N ASP A 133 8.61 -22.77 -19.37
CA ASP A 133 8.01 -21.90 -20.38
C ASP A 133 6.79 -21.23 -19.75
N PHE A 134 7.04 -20.13 -19.03
CA PHE A 134 5.98 -19.32 -18.44
C PHE A 134 5.27 -18.58 -19.58
N ASP A 135 4.24 -19.19 -20.13
CA ASP A 135 3.33 -18.54 -21.07
C ASP A 135 2.78 -17.23 -20.45
N ASP A 136 2.44 -16.26 -21.31
CA ASP A 136 1.96 -14.93 -20.92
C ASP A 136 0.75 -15.03 -19.98
N THR A 137 -0.07 -16.05 -20.20
CA THR A 137 -1.22 -16.40 -19.35
C THR A 137 -0.77 -16.78 -17.94
N MET A 138 0.22 -17.66 -17.81
CA MET A 138 0.72 -18.13 -16.51
C MET A 138 1.36 -16.99 -15.71
N ILE A 139 2.19 -16.16 -16.36
CA ILE A 139 2.79 -14.98 -15.72
C ILE A 139 1.70 -14.04 -15.20
N THR A 140 0.66 -13.83 -15.99
CA THR A 140 -0.47 -12.97 -15.61
C THR A 140 -1.22 -13.53 -14.40
N VAL A 141 -1.50 -14.83 -14.38
CA VAL A 141 -2.17 -15.52 -13.26
C VAL A 141 -1.34 -15.44 -11.98
N TYR A 142 -0.04 -15.75 -12.04
CA TYR A 142 0.85 -15.66 -10.87
C TYR A 142 0.93 -14.24 -10.33
N ARG A 143 1.05 -13.25 -11.21
CA ARG A 143 1.14 -11.83 -10.83
C ARG A 143 -0.12 -11.37 -10.11
N PHE A 144 -1.30 -11.66 -10.64
CA PHE A 144 -2.55 -11.28 -9.98
C PHE A 144 -2.80 -12.05 -8.68
N THR A 145 -2.40 -13.33 -8.62
CA THR A 145 -2.48 -14.13 -7.39
C THR A 145 -1.58 -13.55 -6.31
N LEU A 146 -0.34 -13.17 -6.65
CA LEU A 146 0.59 -12.54 -5.72
C LEU A 146 0.12 -11.13 -5.32
N ALA A 147 -0.45 -10.36 -6.24
CA ALA A 147 -1.03 -9.05 -5.92
C ALA A 147 -2.20 -9.18 -4.94
N ALA A 148 -3.09 -10.17 -5.14
CA ALA A 148 -4.16 -10.46 -4.21
C ALA A 148 -3.62 -10.87 -2.83
N ALA A 149 -2.59 -11.70 -2.78
CA ALA A 149 -1.92 -12.08 -1.53
C ALA A 149 -1.31 -10.86 -0.80
N LEU A 150 -0.69 -9.93 -1.53
CA LEU A 150 -0.12 -8.69 -0.99
C LEU A 150 -1.18 -7.74 -0.40
N ILE A 151 -2.45 -7.86 -0.79
CA ILE A 151 -3.56 -7.13 -0.16
C ILE A 151 -4.13 -7.91 1.02
N ILE A 152 -4.39 -9.21 0.82
CA ILE A 152 -5.12 -10.05 1.77
C ILE A 152 -4.27 -10.36 3.02
N VAL A 153 -2.98 -10.64 2.86
CA VAL A 153 -2.10 -11.02 3.98
C VAL A 153 -1.95 -9.87 4.99
N PRO A 154 -1.61 -8.63 4.61
CA PRO A 154 -1.61 -7.52 5.56
C PRO A 154 -2.97 -7.30 6.21
N LEU A 155 -4.06 -7.46 5.46
CA LEU A 155 -5.41 -7.30 5.99
C LEU A 155 -5.73 -8.34 7.09
N ILE A 156 -5.32 -9.60 6.90
CA ILE A 156 -5.37 -10.67 7.91
C ILE A 156 -4.53 -10.30 9.12
N VAL A 157 -3.28 -9.89 8.89
CA VAL A 157 -2.32 -9.53 9.94
C VAL A 157 -2.90 -8.46 10.85
N VAL A 158 -3.42 -7.37 10.27
CA VAL A 158 -3.98 -6.26 11.04
C VAL A 158 -5.29 -6.67 11.73
N HIS A 159 -6.23 -7.35 11.05
CA HIS A 159 -7.47 -7.80 11.69
C HIS A 159 -7.26 -8.79 12.85
N LYS A 160 -6.15 -9.54 12.81
CA LYS A 160 -5.83 -10.56 13.81
C LYS A 160 -5.06 -10.00 15.00
N TRP A 161 -4.03 -9.20 14.75
CA TRP A 161 -3.05 -8.81 15.79
C TRP A 161 -3.11 -7.35 16.22
N LEU A 162 -3.67 -6.44 15.41
CA LEU A 162 -3.84 -5.06 15.81
C LEU A 162 -4.76 -4.93 17.05
N PRO A 163 -5.96 -5.55 17.08
CA PRO A 163 -6.81 -5.52 18.26
C PRO A 163 -6.32 -6.47 19.36
N ALA A 164 -6.46 -6.07 20.62
CA ALA A 164 -6.14 -6.89 21.78
C ALA A 164 -6.98 -8.18 21.81
N GLY A 165 -6.35 -9.29 22.21
CA GLY A 165 -6.99 -10.61 22.32
C GLY A 165 -6.61 -11.58 21.19
N GLN A 166 -6.83 -12.88 21.43
CA GLN A 166 -6.51 -13.95 20.48
C GLN A 166 -7.76 -14.33 19.70
N ARG A 167 -7.68 -14.28 18.37
CA ARG A 167 -8.78 -14.62 17.45
C ARG A 167 -8.34 -15.68 16.47
N ARG A 168 -9.23 -16.63 16.17
CA ARG A 168 -8.98 -17.66 15.18
C ARG A 168 -9.14 -17.08 13.78
N PHE A 169 -8.39 -17.62 12.83
CA PHE A 169 -8.43 -17.17 11.44
C PHE A 169 -9.85 -17.22 10.82
N ARG A 170 -10.64 -18.24 11.19
CA ARG A 170 -12.03 -18.39 10.72
C ARG A 170 -13.00 -17.37 11.31
N GLU A 171 -12.68 -16.77 12.45
CA GLU A 171 -13.53 -15.78 13.14
C GLU A 171 -13.40 -14.40 12.51
N ILE A 172 -12.23 -14.09 11.92
CA ILE A 172 -11.96 -12.78 11.33
C ILE A 172 -12.30 -12.70 9.83
N MET A 173 -12.48 -13.84 9.17
CA MET A 173 -12.67 -13.91 7.71
C MET A 173 -13.94 -13.19 7.19
N PRO A 174 -15.10 -13.24 7.87
CA PRO A 174 -16.28 -12.51 7.43
C PRO A 174 -16.04 -11.01 7.30
N GLY A 175 -15.37 -10.42 8.30
CA GLY A 175 -15.01 -9.00 8.34
C GLY A 175 -13.95 -8.62 7.32
N ILE A 176 -12.97 -9.49 7.06
CA ILE A 176 -11.97 -9.30 5.98
C ILE A 176 -12.67 -9.25 4.62
N LEU A 177 -13.58 -10.20 4.36
CA LEU A 177 -14.34 -10.23 3.11
C LEU A 177 -15.23 -8.99 2.96
N ALA A 178 -15.94 -8.61 4.02
CA ALA A 178 -16.75 -7.39 4.03
C ALA A 178 -15.90 -6.14 3.77
N THR A 179 -14.73 -6.05 4.40
CA THR A 179 -13.77 -4.96 4.20
C THR A 179 -13.34 -4.88 2.74
N LEU A 180 -12.95 -6.00 2.12
CA LEU A 180 -12.54 -6.03 0.71
C LEU A 180 -13.67 -5.60 -0.22
N VAL A 181 -14.87 -6.14 -0.04
CA VAL A 181 -16.03 -5.81 -0.90
C VAL A 181 -16.40 -4.34 -0.77
N MET A 182 -16.54 -3.83 0.45
CA MET A 182 -16.85 -2.42 0.67
C MET A 182 -15.73 -1.51 0.21
N TRP A 183 -14.47 -1.91 0.35
CA TRP A 183 -13.34 -1.12 -0.11
C TRP A 183 -13.30 -1.01 -1.64
N LEU A 184 -13.64 -2.07 -2.38
CA LEU A 184 -13.81 -2.02 -3.84
C LEU A 184 -14.96 -1.09 -4.23
N ILE A 185 -16.11 -1.20 -3.57
CA ILE A 185 -17.27 -0.33 -3.81
C ILE A 185 -16.88 1.13 -3.52
N ALA A 186 -16.25 1.39 -2.38
CA ALA A 186 -15.81 2.71 -1.97
C ALA A 186 -14.76 3.28 -2.93
N GLY A 187 -13.84 2.46 -3.45
CA GLY A 187 -12.88 2.89 -4.47
C GLY A 187 -13.56 3.39 -5.75
N VAL A 188 -14.59 2.68 -6.22
CA VAL A 188 -15.39 3.10 -7.39
C VAL A 188 -16.17 4.38 -7.09
N VAL A 189 -16.84 4.45 -5.93
CA VAL A 189 -17.60 5.64 -5.51
C VAL A 189 -16.70 6.85 -5.34
N PHE A 190 -15.55 6.68 -4.68
CA PHE A 190 -14.57 7.74 -4.45
C PHE A 190 -13.91 8.20 -5.75
N GLY A 191 -13.67 7.28 -6.70
CA GLY A 191 -13.22 7.63 -8.05
C GLY A 191 -14.20 8.56 -8.78
N ARG A 192 -15.51 8.30 -8.68
CA ARG A 192 -16.54 9.20 -9.23
C ARG A 192 -16.59 10.54 -8.49
N TYR A 193 -16.51 10.53 -7.16
CA TYR A 193 -16.41 11.75 -6.35
C TYR A 193 -15.24 12.64 -6.79
N LEU A 194 -14.08 12.05 -7.09
CA LEU A 194 -12.92 12.79 -7.58
C LEU A 194 -13.17 13.43 -8.96
N ALA A 195 -13.81 12.69 -9.88
CA ALA A 195 -14.09 13.14 -11.24
C ALA A 195 -15.11 14.28 -11.30
N ASP A 196 -16.20 14.17 -10.52
CA ASP A 196 -17.36 15.06 -10.65
C ASP A 196 -17.30 16.25 -9.68
N PHE A 197 -16.83 16.03 -8.45
CA PHE A 197 -16.93 17.02 -7.37
C PHE A 197 -15.57 17.57 -6.93
N ALA A 198 -14.57 16.72 -6.75
CA ALA A 198 -13.30 17.13 -6.17
C ALA A 198 -12.51 18.10 -7.07
N PHE A 199 -12.62 17.96 -8.39
CA PHE A 199 -11.98 18.88 -9.34
C PHE A 199 -12.55 20.30 -9.20
N THR A 200 -13.87 20.44 -9.21
CA THR A 200 -14.56 21.73 -9.02
C THR A 200 -14.28 22.29 -7.62
N TYR A 201 -14.36 21.45 -6.58
CA TYR A 201 -14.00 21.83 -5.21
C TYR A 201 -12.55 22.34 -5.10
N SER A 202 -11.59 21.71 -5.81
CA SER A 202 -10.19 22.13 -5.82
C SER A 202 -9.98 23.53 -6.39
N VAL A 203 -10.84 23.97 -7.32
CA VAL A 203 -10.78 25.32 -7.88
C VAL A 203 -11.25 26.36 -6.86
N TYR A 204 -12.30 26.07 -6.08
CA TYR A 204 -12.86 27.01 -5.10
C TYR A 204 -12.06 27.10 -3.80
N TYR A 205 -11.53 25.98 -3.31
CA TYR A 205 -10.88 25.89 -2.00
C TYR A 205 -9.35 25.78 -2.07
N ALA A 206 -8.79 25.83 -3.28
CA ALA A 206 -7.36 25.89 -3.56
C ALA A 206 -6.53 24.92 -2.67
N GLY A 207 -5.55 25.45 -1.93
CA GLY A 207 -4.60 24.64 -1.15
C GLY A 207 -5.21 23.78 -0.02
N LEU A 208 -6.45 24.06 0.41
CA LEU A 208 -7.13 23.25 1.45
C LEU A 208 -7.86 22.03 0.87
N ALA A 209 -8.02 21.95 -0.45
CA ALA A 209 -8.77 20.87 -1.07
C ALA A 209 -8.08 19.51 -0.92
N SER A 210 -6.78 19.43 -1.19
CA SER A 210 -6.04 18.16 -1.16
C SER A 210 -6.03 17.51 0.24
N PRO A 211 -5.74 18.23 1.34
CA PRO A 211 -5.83 17.65 2.68
C PRO A 211 -7.26 17.18 3.03
N MET A 212 -8.28 17.93 2.64
CA MET A 212 -9.66 17.57 2.95
C MET A 212 -10.12 16.31 2.18
N ILE A 213 -9.76 16.21 0.90
CA ILE A 213 -10.00 15.01 0.08
C ILE A 213 -9.28 13.80 0.69
N ALA A 214 -8.03 13.98 1.13
CA ALA A 214 -7.28 12.92 1.79
C ALA A 214 -7.93 12.50 3.13
N LEU A 215 -8.39 13.45 3.95
CA LEU A 215 -9.10 13.14 5.20
C LEU A 215 -10.41 12.39 4.95
N ALA A 216 -11.19 12.78 3.93
CA ALA A 216 -12.40 12.06 3.54
C ALA A 216 -12.08 10.62 3.11
N PHE A 217 -11.04 10.43 2.27
CA PHE A 217 -10.58 9.10 1.86
C PHE A 217 -10.15 8.23 3.05
N LEU A 218 -9.32 8.79 3.93
CA LEU A 218 -8.85 8.11 5.13
C LEU A 218 -10.00 7.77 6.08
N TYR A 219 -10.97 8.67 6.24
CA TYR A 219 -12.18 8.44 7.02
C TYR A 219 -12.97 7.25 6.48
N PHE A 220 -13.33 7.25 5.19
CA PHE A 220 -14.06 6.13 4.60
C PHE A 220 -13.29 4.81 4.72
N THR A 221 -11.99 4.83 4.46
CA THR A 221 -11.14 3.65 4.57
C THR A 221 -11.11 3.11 6.00
N ALA A 222 -10.94 3.98 7.00
CA ALA A 222 -10.94 3.62 8.41
C ALA A 222 -12.31 3.08 8.86
N SER A 223 -13.42 3.71 8.43
CA SER A 223 -14.78 3.26 8.74
C SER A 223 -15.07 1.88 8.18
N ILE A 224 -14.71 1.62 6.92
CA ILE A 224 -14.87 0.30 6.28
C ILE A 224 -14.09 -0.77 7.04
N PHE A 225 -12.86 -0.45 7.41
CA PHE A 225 -11.99 -1.37 8.14
C PHE A 225 -12.52 -1.68 9.55
N ILE A 226 -12.95 -0.65 10.30
CA ILE A 226 -13.54 -0.83 11.63
C ILE A 226 -14.85 -1.61 11.56
N TYR A 227 -15.69 -1.33 10.56
CA TYR A 227 -16.93 -2.09 10.33
C TYR A 227 -16.64 -3.57 10.10
N GLY A 228 -15.59 -3.93 9.36
CA GLY A 228 -15.13 -5.31 9.23
C GLY A 228 -14.84 -5.96 10.59
N GLY A 229 -14.17 -5.24 11.49
CA GLY A 229 -13.94 -5.66 12.87
C GLY A 229 -15.22 -5.83 13.69
N GLU A 230 -16.17 -4.91 13.56
CA GLU A 230 -17.47 -4.95 14.26
C GLU A 230 -18.35 -6.12 13.78
N LEU A 231 -18.34 -6.41 12.47
CA LEU A 231 -19.00 -7.57 11.91
C LEU A 231 -18.46 -8.87 12.52
N ASN A 232 -17.13 -9.00 12.60
CA ASN A 232 -16.49 -10.13 13.25
C ASN A 232 -16.90 -10.25 14.72
N ALA A 233 -16.83 -9.15 15.47
CA ALA A 233 -17.20 -9.12 16.88
C ALA A 233 -18.66 -9.55 17.11
N THR A 234 -19.58 -9.07 16.27
CA THR A 234 -21.01 -9.40 16.36
C THR A 234 -21.27 -10.87 16.07
N ILE A 235 -20.62 -11.44 15.05
CA ILE A 235 -20.73 -12.86 14.72
C ILE A 235 -20.23 -13.72 15.89
N ILE A 236 -19.09 -13.37 16.50
CA ILE A 236 -18.54 -14.08 17.66
C ILE A 236 -19.55 -14.03 18.83
N LYS A 237 -20.01 -12.84 19.21
CA LYS A 237 -21.00 -12.66 20.29
C LYS A 237 -22.27 -13.47 20.04
N SER A 238 -22.77 -13.51 18.80
CA SER A 238 -23.97 -14.28 18.45
C SER A 238 -23.77 -15.81 18.55
N ARG A 239 -22.55 -16.31 18.31
CA ARG A 239 -22.21 -17.73 18.44
C ARG A 239 -22.08 -18.13 19.90
N GLU A 240 -21.53 -17.26 20.74
CA GLU A 240 -21.41 -17.47 22.18
C GLU A 240 -22.80 -17.47 22.84
N ALA A 241 -23.67 -16.54 22.48
CA ALA A 241 -25.06 -16.50 22.99
C ALA A 241 -25.89 -17.75 22.61
N LYS A 242 -25.51 -18.46 21.53
CA LYS A 242 -26.17 -19.70 21.08
C LYS A 242 -25.63 -20.97 21.73
N LYS A 243 -24.52 -20.93 22.47
CA LYS A 243 -24.10 -22.08 23.28
C LYS A 243 -25.06 -22.19 24.47
N PRO A 244 -25.94 -23.21 24.54
CA PRO A 244 -26.82 -23.38 25.68
C PRO A 244 -25.97 -23.62 26.95
N GLU A 245 -26.52 -23.29 28.13
CA GLU A 245 -25.99 -23.60 29.48
C GLU A 245 -25.82 -25.12 29.74
N ILE A 246 -25.10 -25.84 28.89
CA ILE A 246 -24.80 -27.27 29.05
C ILE A 246 -23.83 -27.49 30.25
N GLN A 247 -23.35 -26.43 30.90
CA GLN A 247 -22.45 -26.48 32.06
C GLN A 247 -23.09 -26.06 33.39
N ALA A 248 -24.38 -25.68 33.43
CA ALA A 248 -25.05 -25.34 34.70
C ALA A 248 -25.68 -26.55 35.42
N THR A 249 -25.47 -27.78 34.93
CA THR A 249 -26.05 -29.01 35.49
C THR A 249 -25.08 -30.20 35.56
N ALA A 250 -23.77 -29.94 35.62
CA ALA A 250 -22.75 -30.98 35.85
C ALA A 250 -22.06 -30.78 37.21
#